data_AF-A0A3N7H9U8-F1
#
_entry.id   AF-A0A3N7H9U8-F1
#
_cell.length_a   1.000
_cell.length_b   1.000
_cell.length_c   1.000
_cell.angle_alpha   90.00
_cell.angle_beta   90.00
_cell.angle_gamma   90.00
#
_symmetry.space_group_name_H-M   'P 1'
#
loop_
_entity.id
_entity.type
_entity.pdbx_description
1 polymer ?
#
loop_
_entity_poly.entity_id
_entity_poly.type
_entity_poly.pdbx_seq_one_letter_code
_entity_poly.pdbx_strand_id
1 'polypeptide(L)'
;EVFGNPILIEIKKEINSKVLESVTKNINKLINNNFAESCLVFYDNLEGLKKTDLPNTSKYLFIQISDFITKLNDGDFNDSIRKIRNEIVHNRFSNG
;
A
#
# COMPACT_ATOMS: atom_id res chain seq x y z
N GLU A 1 -5.27 1.75 14.33
CA GLU A 1 -6.21 2.62 13.59
C GLU A 1 -6.74 1.85 12.39
N VAL A 2 -8.07 1.86 12.20
CA VAL A 2 -8.73 1.17 11.08
C VAL A 2 -8.41 1.93 9.78
N PHE A 3 -8.20 1.22 8.66
CA PHE A 3 -8.11 1.89 7.35
C PHE A 3 -9.42 2.61 7.10
N GLY A 4 -9.30 3.91 6.89
CA GLY A 4 -10.43 4.75 6.63
C GLY A 4 -11.11 4.40 5.31
N ASN A 5 -12.44 4.44 5.29
CA ASN A 5 -13.25 4.19 4.09
C ASN A 5 -13.70 5.52 3.46
N PRO A 6 -13.73 5.64 2.13
CA PRO A 6 -13.39 4.60 1.15
C PRO A 6 -11.88 4.45 0.93
N ILE A 7 -11.47 3.26 0.51
CA ILE A 7 -10.08 2.90 0.20
C ILE A 7 -9.86 3.06 -1.31
N LEU A 8 -8.90 3.89 -1.69
CA LEU A 8 -8.41 3.99 -3.07
C LEU A 8 -7.47 2.81 -3.37
N ILE A 9 -7.54 2.26 -4.59
CA ILE A 9 -6.60 1.25 -5.06
C ILE A 9 -5.89 1.79 -6.30
N GLU A 10 -4.56 1.86 -6.24
CA GLU A 10 -3.69 2.25 -7.35
C GLU A 10 -2.79 1.07 -7.71
N ILE A 11 -2.58 0.81 -8.99
CA ILE A 11 -1.71 -0.26 -9.47
C ILE A 11 -0.66 0.34 -10.40
N LYS A 12 0.62 0.04 -10.15
CA LYS A 12 1.76 0.51 -10.95
C LYS A 12 2.64 -0.65 -11.35
N LYS A 13 2.99 -0.75 -12.63
CA LYS A 13 4.02 -1.70 -13.06
C LYS A 13 5.38 -1.38 -12.41
N GLU A 14 5.71 -0.10 -12.32
CA GLU A 14 7.01 0.35 -11.80
C GLU A 14 6.86 1.64 -11.01
N ILE A 15 7.65 1.77 -9.94
CA ILE A 15 7.79 3.00 -9.17
C ILE A 15 9.25 3.43 -9.18
N ASN A 16 9.49 4.61 -9.74
CA ASN A 16 10.72 5.40 -9.58
C ASN A 16 10.39 6.72 -8.87
N SER A 17 11.40 7.56 -8.62
CA SER A 17 11.24 8.82 -7.87
C SER A 17 10.16 9.75 -8.44
N LYS A 18 10.09 9.90 -9.77
CA LYS A 18 9.09 10.74 -10.44
C LYS A 18 7.67 10.17 -10.29
N VAL A 19 7.52 8.86 -10.48
CA VAL A 19 6.24 8.18 -10.31
C VAL A 19 5.78 8.27 -8.86
N LEU A 20 6.70 8.06 -7.90
CA LEU A 20 6.41 8.14 -6.48
C LEU A 20 5.88 9.53 -6.10
N GLU A 21 6.58 10.59 -6.52
CA GLU A 21 6.15 11.97 -6.27
C GLU A 21 4.75 12.25 -6.84
N SER A 22 4.51 11.82 -8.08
CA SER A 22 3.22 11.99 -8.76
C SER A 22 2.09 11.24 -8.06
N VAL A 23 2.31 9.97 -7.73
CA VAL A 23 1.34 9.11 -7.02
C VAL A 23 1.01 9.71 -5.66
N THR A 24 2.00 10.06 -4.86
CA THR A 24 1.79 10.67 -3.55
C THR A 24 1.04 12.00 -3.64
N LYS A 25 1.37 12.85 -4.61
CA LYS A 25 0.67 14.12 -4.84
C LYS A 25 -0.81 13.90 -5.20
N ASN A 26 -1.10 12.97 -6.12
CA ASN A 26 -2.46 12.70 -6.56
C ASN A 26 -3.30 12.09 -5.44
N ILE A 27 -2.75 11.12 -4.70
CA ILE A 27 -3.44 10.51 -3.56
C ILE A 27 -3.74 11.57 -2.49
N ASN A 28 -2.77 12.43 -2.15
CA ASN A 28 -3.00 13.50 -1.18
C ASN A 28 -4.10 14.46 -1.60
N LYS A 29 -4.20 14.78 -2.90
CA LYS A 29 -5.30 15.60 -3.41
C LYS A 29 -6.65 14.92 -3.21
N LEU A 30 -6.75 13.62 -3.45
CA LEU A 30 -8.00 12.87 -3.25
C LEU A 30 -8.38 12.78 -1.77
N ILE A 31 -7.41 12.51 -0.90
CA ILE A 31 -7.62 12.45 0.56
C ILE A 31 -8.05 13.81 1.11
N ASN A 32 -7.36 14.88 0.72
CA ASN A 32 -7.69 16.23 1.21
C ASN A 32 -9.06 16.74 0.72
N ASN A 33 -9.58 16.16 -0.37
CA ASN A 33 -10.93 16.45 -0.86
C ASN A 33 -11.98 15.48 -0.30
N ASN A 34 -11.65 14.67 0.72
CA ASN A 34 -12.52 13.69 1.36
C ASN A 34 -13.10 12.62 0.40
N PHE A 35 -12.42 12.34 -0.72
CA PHE A 35 -12.84 11.27 -1.64
C PHE A 35 -12.36 9.88 -1.19
N ALA A 36 -11.35 9.82 -0.34
CA ALA A 36 -10.81 8.60 0.26
C ALA A 36 -10.09 8.95 1.56
N GLU A 37 -10.02 8.01 2.50
CA GLU A 37 -9.23 8.21 3.72
C GLU A 37 -7.86 7.50 3.64
N SER A 38 -7.73 6.51 2.76
CA SER A 38 -6.51 5.74 2.58
C SER A 38 -6.35 5.19 1.17
N CYS A 39 -5.13 4.79 0.79
CA CYS A 39 -4.81 4.20 -0.50
C CYS A 39 -3.92 2.95 -0.38
N LEU A 40 -4.25 1.90 -1.13
CA LEU A 40 -3.38 0.75 -1.37
C LEU A 40 -2.71 0.92 -2.73
N VAL A 41 -1.38 0.95 -2.74
CA VAL A 41 -0.58 1.08 -3.97
C VAL A 41 0.10 -0.25 -4.25
N PHE A 42 -0.41 -1.00 -5.22
CA PHE A 42 0.21 -2.23 -5.69
C PHE A 42 1.29 -1.93 -6.72
N TYR A 43 2.44 -2.58 -6.61
CA TYR A 43 3.53 -2.42 -7.58
C TYR A 43 4.28 -3.70 -7.92
N ASP A 44 4.81 -3.82 -9.15
CA ASP A 44 5.67 -4.96 -9.52
C ASP A 44 7.14 -4.67 -9.18
N ASN A 45 7.66 -3.52 -9.61
CA ASN A 45 9.10 -3.19 -9.52
C ASN A 45 9.39 -1.82 -8.90
N LEU A 46 10.54 -1.71 -8.23
CA LEU A 46 11.15 -0.44 -7.81
C LEU A 46 12.38 -0.16 -8.66
N GLU A 47 12.38 0.97 -9.37
CA GLU A 47 13.50 1.38 -10.20
C GLU A 47 14.28 2.49 -9.48
N GLY A 48 15.54 2.21 -9.13
CA GLY A 48 16.41 3.17 -8.44
C GLY A 48 15.97 3.53 -7.02
N LEU A 49 15.04 2.76 -6.45
CA LEU A 49 14.49 2.93 -5.10
C LEU A 49 14.62 1.64 -4.29
N LYS A 50 14.70 1.78 -2.97
CA LYS A 50 14.58 0.71 -1.98
C LYS A 50 13.17 0.75 -1.36
N LYS A 51 12.73 -0.37 -0.78
CA LYS A 51 11.45 -0.40 -0.03
C LYS A 51 11.38 0.64 1.08
N THR A 52 12.52 0.98 1.70
CA THR A 52 12.65 2.02 2.73
C THR A 52 12.42 3.44 2.21
N ASP A 53 12.52 3.65 0.90
CA ASP A 53 12.29 4.96 0.28
C ASP A 53 10.79 5.20 0.03
N LEU A 54 9.96 4.15 0.16
CA LEU A 54 8.51 4.26 0.03
C LEU A 54 7.92 4.87 1.31
N PRO A 55 6.97 5.82 1.19
CA PRO A 55 6.30 6.40 2.34
C PRO A 55 5.56 5.33 3.14
N ASN A 56 5.98 5.10 4.38
CA ASN A 56 5.25 4.25 5.31
C ASN A 56 4.35 5.14 6.18
N THR A 57 3.11 5.34 5.75
CA THR A 57 2.16 6.20 6.46
C THR A 57 0.84 5.49 6.68
N SER A 58 0.05 6.04 7.60
CA SER A 58 -1.33 5.62 7.80
C SER A 58 -2.24 5.79 6.58
N LYS A 59 -1.85 6.67 5.64
CA LYS A 59 -2.67 7.10 4.50
C LYS A 59 -2.40 6.32 3.21
N TYR A 60 -1.21 5.77 3.05
CA TYR A 60 -0.87 4.97 1.87
C TYR A 60 0.01 3.80 2.27
N LEU A 61 -0.33 2.64 1.71
CA LEU A 61 0.43 1.43 1.89
C LEU A 61 0.87 0.90 0.53
N PHE A 62 2.18 0.70 0.39
CA PHE A 62 2.77 0.14 -0.81
C PHE A 62 2.93 -1.37 -0.66
N ILE A 63 2.38 -2.14 -1.60
CA ILE A 63 2.35 -3.60 -1.58
C ILE A 63 2.99 -4.11 -2.87
N GLN A 64 4.09 -4.87 -2.75
CA GLN A 64 4.66 -5.51 -3.93
C GLN A 64 3.76 -6.69 -4.34
N ILE A 65 3.40 -6.77 -5.62
CA ILE A 65 2.46 -7.76 -6.15
C ILE A 65 3.00 -9.19 -5.95
N SER A 66 4.31 -9.41 -6.15
CA SER A 66 4.93 -10.72 -5.90
C SER A 66 4.81 -11.15 -4.44
N ASP A 67 5.05 -10.24 -3.49
CA ASP A 67 4.95 -10.53 -2.05
C ASP A 67 3.49 -10.85 -1.68
N PHE A 68 2.55 -10.11 -2.27
CA PHE A 68 1.12 -10.34 -2.08
C PHE A 68 0.69 -11.72 -2.61
N ILE A 69 1.08 -12.07 -3.84
CA ILE A 69 0.76 -13.37 -4.45
C ILE A 69 1.40 -14.52 -3.66
N THR A 70 2.65 -14.37 -3.22
CA THR A 70 3.33 -15.39 -2.40
C THR A 70 2.54 -15.67 -1.13
N LYS A 71 2.12 -14.61 -0.41
CA LYS A 71 1.28 -14.74 0.78
C LYS A 71 -0.08 -15.36 0.48
N LEU A 72 -0.67 -15.10 -0.69
CA LEU A 72 -1.91 -15.74 -1.11
C LEU A 72 -1.74 -17.24 -1.34
N ASN A 73 -0.65 -17.65 -1.96
CA ASN A 73 -0.37 -19.05 -2.30
C ASN A 73 0.00 -19.90 -1.08
N ASP A 74 0.54 -19.30 -0.01
CA ASP A 74 0.97 -20.00 1.21
C ASP A 74 -0.20 -20.40 2.15
N GLY A 75 -1.47 -20.18 1.77
CA GLY A 75 -2.63 -20.52 2.60
C GLY A 75 -3.98 -20.51 1.87
N ASP A 76 -5.05 -20.81 2.60
CA ASP A 76 -6.43 -20.60 2.09
C ASP A 76 -6.64 -19.12 1.75
N PHE A 77 -7.27 -18.82 0.60
CA PHE A 77 -7.43 -17.46 0.11
C PHE A 77 -8.03 -16.52 1.17
N ASN A 78 -9.03 -16.96 1.93
CA ASN A 78 -9.65 -16.11 2.94
C ASN A 78 -8.73 -15.87 4.14
N ASP A 79 -7.96 -16.88 4.54
CA ASP A 79 -6.97 -16.72 5.60
C ASP A 79 -5.79 -15.84 5.18
N SER A 80 -5.33 -15.97 3.93
CA SER A 80 -4.29 -15.13 3.36
C SER A 80 -4.75 -13.68 3.26
N ILE A 81 -5.98 -13.43 2.78
CA ILE A 81 -6.60 -12.10 2.78
C ILE A 81 -6.76 -11.56 4.21
N ARG A 82 -7.15 -12.40 5.18
CA ARG A 82 -7.28 -12.00 6.58
C ARG A 82 -5.94 -11.62 7.19
N LYS A 83 -4.87 -12.39 6.94
CA LYS A 83 -3.51 -12.09 7.39
C LYS A 83 -3.01 -10.79 6.78
N ILE A 84 -3.17 -10.62 5.46
CA ILE A 84 -2.77 -9.41 4.76
C ILE A 84 -3.55 -8.21 5.33
N ARG A 85 -4.87 -8.29 5.45
CA ARG A 85 -5.69 -7.26 6.12
C ARG A 85 -5.18 -6.94 7.51
N ASN A 86 -4.84 -7.95 8.31
CA ASN A 86 -4.34 -7.74 9.66
C ASN A 86 -2.96 -7.07 9.64
N GLU A 87 -2.01 -7.49 8.80
CA GLU A 87 -0.71 -6.81 8.64
C GLU A 87 -0.88 -5.35 8.18
N ILE A 88 -1.76 -5.11 7.21
CA ILE A 88 -2.12 -3.77 6.75
C ILE A 88 -2.58 -2.92 7.96
N VAL A 89 -3.49 -3.43 8.79
CA VAL A 89 -4.03 -2.74 9.96
C VAL A 89 -3.04 -2.64 11.14
N HIS A 90 -2.16 -3.64 11.33
CA HIS A 90 -1.34 -3.82 12.54
C HIS A 90 0.15 -3.50 12.37
N ASN A 91 0.68 -3.37 11.14
CA ASN A 91 2.05 -2.85 10.89
C ASN A 91 2.25 -1.40 11.39
N ARG A 92 1.22 -0.76 11.96
CA ARG A 92 1.34 0.47 12.75
C ARG A 92 1.98 0.26 14.14
N PHE A 93 2.18 -0.98 14.62
CA PHE A 93 2.60 -1.23 16.01
C PHE A 93 3.97 -1.90 16.19
N SER A 94 4.71 -2.24 15.13
CA SER A 94 5.95 -3.00 15.25
C SER A 94 7.24 -2.17 15.18
N ASN A 95 7.16 -0.84 15.15
CA ASN A 95 8.30 0.07 15.29
C ASN A 95 8.11 1.04 16.47
N GLY A 96 7.65 0.50 17.60
CA GLY A 96 7.74 1.14 18.92
C GLY A 96 8.95 0.60 19.68
#